data_AF-A0A7J0D1S0-F1
#
_entry.id   AF-A0A7J0D1S0-F1
#
_cell.length_a   1.000
_cell.length_b   1.000
_cell.length_c   1.000
_cell.angle_alpha   90.00
_cell.angle_beta   90.00
_cell.angle_gamma   90.00
#
_symmetry.space_group_name_H-M   'P 1'
#
loop_
_entity.id
_entity.type
_entity.pdbx_description
1 polymer ?
#
loop_
_entity_poly.entity_id
_entity_poly.type
_entity_poly.pdbx_seq_one_letter_code
_entity_poly.pdbx_strand_id
1 'polypeptide(L)'
;MIQIGAYSEYWPDIHMTPAEGMRAHLDLQGGRPHGVMVPIHWGTFNLAPHAWAEPAEWTKDAAEEAEQPAAFPRPGEPFEPAGTLPVETWWRAVSAPMAAPQWRTATSDAVPGGAPVARRDLDVAGER
;
A
#
# COMPACT_ATOMS: atom_id res chain seq x y z
N MET A 1 5.19 8.89 1.09
CA MET A 1 4.72 8.34 -0.19
C MET A 1 5.08 6.87 -0.22
N ILE A 2 4.11 5.96 -0.41
CA ILE A 2 4.33 4.51 -0.38
C ILE A 2 3.50 3.85 -1.49
N GLN A 3 4.05 2.82 -2.15
CA GLN A 3 3.35 2.09 -3.19
C GLN A 3 2.14 1.33 -2.63
N ILE A 4 1.06 1.29 -3.41
CA ILE A 4 -0.15 0.56 -3.03
C ILE A 4 -0.74 -0.31 -4.15
N GLY A 5 -0.28 -0.16 -5.39
CA GLY A 5 -0.83 -0.84 -6.56
C GLY A 5 0.17 -1.77 -7.24
N ALA A 6 -0.31 -2.47 -8.27
CA ALA A 6 0.42 -3.48 -9.02
C ALA A 6 0.85 -4.70 -8.19
N TYR A 7 0.18 -4.98 -7.06
CA TYR A 7 0.39 -6.18 -6.27
C TYR A 7 -0.28 -7.40 -6.91
N SER A 8 0.33 -8.58 -6.71
CA SER A 8 -0.24 -9.87 -7.10
C SER A 8 0.43 -10.99 -6.32
N GLU A 9 -0.29 -12.09 -6.11
CA GLU A 9 0.24 -13.34 -5.56
C GLU A 9 1.41 -13.91 -6.39
N TYR A 10 1.53 -13.52 -7.66
CA TYR A 10 2.60 -13.98 -8.55
C TYR A 10 3.95 -13.27 -8.34
N TRP A 11 3.98 -12.12 -7.66
CA TRP A 11 5.21 -11.36 -7.40
C TRP A 11 5.18 -10.62 -6.05
N PRO A 12 4.94 -11.34 -4.93
CA PRO A 12 4.76 -10.74 -3.61
C PRO A 12 6.02 -10.03 -3.11
N ASP A 13 7.20 -10.50 -3.52
CA ASP A 13 8.48 -9.98 -3.02
C ASP A 13 8.84 -8.58 -3.53
N ILE A 14 8.19 -8.13 -4.60
CA ILE A 14 8.52 -6.84 -5.25
C ILE A 14 7.40 -5.83 -5.18
N HIS A 15 6.19 -6.22 -4.76
CA HIS A 15 5.05 -5.30 -4.66
C HIS A 15 4.20 -5.56 -3.41
N MET A 16 4.07 -4.52 -2.58
CA MET A 16 3.21 -4.54 -1.40
C MET A 16 1.74 -4.43 -1.76
N THR A 17 0.90 -5.19 -1.06
CA THR A 17 -0.53 -4.90 -0.97
C THR A 17 -0.79 -3.55 -0.26
N PRO A 18 -1.97 -2.94 -0.43
CA PRO A 18 -2.36 -1.74 0.30
C PRO A 18 -2.22 -1.82 1.83
N ALA A 19 -2.57 -2.95 2.44
CA ALA A 19 -2.42 -3.15 3.88
C ALA A 19 -0.94 -3.19 4.30
N GLU A 20 -0.08 -3.86 3.51
CA GLU A 20 1.36 -3.87 3.75
C GLU A 20 1.98 -2.49 3.54
N GLY A 21 1.53 -1.74 2.53
CA GLY A 21 1.94 -0.36 2.31
C GLY A 21 1.57 0.56 3.48
N MET A 22 0.37 0.39 4.07
CA MET A 22 -0.02 1.12 5.27
C MET A 22 0.86 0.75 6.48
N ARG A 23 1.13 -0.56 6.67
CA ARG A 23 2.04 -1.02 7.73
C ARG A 23 3.45 -0.44 7.55
N ALA A 24 3.98 -0.46 6.33
CA ALA A 24 5.29 0.11 6.03
C ALA A 24 5.34 1.62 6.33
N HIS A 25 4.27 2.37 6.03
CA HIS A 25 4.16 3.77 6.44
C HIS A 25 4.25 3.90 7.97
N LEU A 26 3.43 3.14 8.71
CA LEU A 26 3.43 3.17 10.17
C LEU A 26 4.79 2.79 10.79
N ASP A 27 5.48 1.80 10.23
CA ASP A 27 6.80 1.36 10.69
C ASP A 27 7.84 2.48 10.54
N LEU A 28 7.83 3.21 9.43
CA LEU A 28 8.68 4.40 9.23
C LEU A 28 8.34 5.52 10.22
N GLN A 29 7.08 5.55 10.67
CA GLN A 29 6.55 6.42 11.70
C GLN A 29 6.70 5.85 13.13
N GLY A 30 7.63 4.91 13.35
CA GLY A 30 7.88 4.35 14.68
C GLY A 30 6.67 3.63 15.30
N GLY A 31 5.81 3.06 14.45
CA GLY A 31 4.64 2.28 14.82
C GLY A 31 3.44 3.09 15.34
N ARG A 32 3.47 4.43 15.23
CA ARG A 32 2.38 5.30 15.70
C ARG A 32 1.83 6.16 14.58
N PRO A 33 0.48 6.32 14.47
CA PRO A 33 -0.12 7.13 13.43
C PRO A 33 0.34 8.58 13.51
N HIS A 34 1.10 9.03 12.50
CA HIS A 34 1.47 10.43 12.29
C HIS A 34 2.07 10.62 10.89
N GLY A 35 2.34 11.88 10.51
CA GLY A 35 2.66 12.22 9.12
C GLY A 35 1.48 11.96 8.18
N VAL A 36 1.69 12.17 6.88
CA VAL A 36 0.65 11.95 5.86
C VAL A 36 1.06 10.79 4.95
N MET A 37 0.26 9.74 4.93
CA MET A 37 0.37 8.67 3.93
C MET A 37 -0.10 9.22 2.58
N VAL A 38 0.74 9.07 1.56
CA VAL A 38 0.41 9.46 0.18
C VAL A 38 0.60 8.21 -0.70
N PRO A 39 -0.49 7.63 -1.23
CA PRO A 39 -0.41 6.44 -2.06
C PRO A 39 0.22 6.78 -3.41
N ILE A 40 1.14 5.94 -3.85
CA ILE A 40 1.73 5.98 -5.19
C ILE A 40 1.63 4.60 -5.83
N HIS A 41 2.13 4.48 -7.07
CA HIS A 41 2.11 3.22 -7.82
C HIS A 41 0.68 2.73 -8.16
N TRP A 42 -0.27 3.68 -8.19
CA TRP A 42 -1.68 3.52 -8.54
C TRP A 42 -2.16 4.82 -9.22
N GLY A 43 -3.37 4.81 -9.80
CA GLY A 43 -4.04 6.00 -10.32
C GLY A 43 -3.68 6.38 -11.75
N THR A 44 -2.80 5.61 -12.41
CA THR A 44 -2.36 5.83 -13.80
C THR A 44 -2.55 4.58 -14.66
N PHE A 45 -1.83 3.50 -14.35
CA PHE A 45 -1.88 2.23 -15.10
C PHE A 45 -2.45 1.10 -14.26
N ASN A 46 -3.07 0.11 -14.91
CA ASN A 46 -3.37 -1.17 -14.28
C ASN A 46 -2.31 -2.20 -14.69
N LEU A 47 -1.43 -2.59 -13.77
CA LEU A 47 -0.28 -3.45 -14.02
C LEU A 47 -0.37 -4.81 -13.29
N ALA A 48 -1.53 -5.15 -12.72
CA ALA A 48 -1.76 -6.40 -12.00
C ALA A 48 -3.24 -6.81 -12.06
N PRO A 49 -3.62 -8.05 -11.71
CA PRO A 49 -4.98 -8.57 -11.90
C PRO A 49 -6.00 -8.10 -10.84
N HIS A 50 -5.76 -7.00 -10.14
CA HIS A 50 -6.75 -6.36 -9.26
C HIS A 50 -7.61 -5.35 -10.04
N ALA A 51 -8.81 -5.03 -9.54
CA ALA A 51 -9.60 -3.94 -10.12
C ALA A 51 -8.86 -2.60 -9.98
N TRP A 52 -9.03 -1.69 -10.93
CA TRP A 52 -8.25 -0.44 -10.94
C TRP A 52 -8.48 0.43 -9.69
N ALA A 53 -9.71 0.50 -9.16
CA ALA A 53 -10.02 1.28 -7.96
C ALA A 53 -9.67 0.56 -6.64
N GLU A 54 -9.39 -0.75 -6.69
CA GLU A 54 -9.17 -1.58 -5.50
C GLU A 54 -8.05 -1.08 -4.58
N PRO A 55 -6.87 -0.68 -5.08
CA PRO A 55 -5.79 -0.23 -4.20
C PRO A 55 -6.19 0.96 -3.33
N ALA A 56 -6.90 1.94 -3.89
CA ALA A 56 -7.28 3.14 -3.17
C ALA A 56 -8.40 2.90 -2.16
N GLU A 57 -9.39 2.05 -2.50
CA GLU A 57 -10.41 1.62 -1.53
C GLU A 57 -9.77 0.91 -0.34
N TRP A 58 -8.88 -0.04 -0.60
CA TRP A 58 -8.23 -0.79 0.45
C TRP A 58 -7.27 0.07 1.28
N THR A 59 -6.48 0.95 0.66
CA THR A 59 -5.64 1.91 1.40
C THR A 59 -6.47 2.83 2.29
N LYS A 60 -7.62 3.32 1.80
CA LYS A 60 -8.51 4.16 2.60
C LYS A 60 -9.07 3.40 3.80
N ASP A 61 -9.56 2.18 3.60
CA ASP A 61 -10.01 1.30 4.69
C ASP A 61 -8.90 1.09 5.74
N ALA A 62 -7.68 0.75 5.29
CA ALA A 62 -6.55 0.51 6.18
C ALA A 62 -6.08 1.78 6.92
N ALA A 63 -6.15 2.94 6.28
CA ALA A 63 -5.83 4.23 6.89
C ALA A 63 -6.85 4.59 8.00
N GLU A 64 -8.14 4.38 7.74
CA GLU A 64 -9.21 4.63 8.71
C GLU A 64 -9.11 3.69 9.91
N GLU A 65 -8.83 2.40 9.69
CA GLU A 65 -8.63 1.42 10.76
C GLU A 65 -7.42 1.77 11.65
N ALA A 66 -6.33 2.27 11.05
CA ALA A 66 -5.13 2.65 11.76
C ALA A 66 -5.16 4.08 12.33
N GLU A 67 -6.24 4.84 12.15
CA GLU A 67 -6.33 6.27 12.47
C GLU A 67 -5.17 7.10 11.86
N GLN A 68 -4.68 6.69 10.69
CA GLN A 68 -3.54 7.30 10.01
C GLN A 68 -4.01 8.33 8.98
N PRO A 69 -3.57 9.60 9.06
CA PRO A 69 -3.84 10.58 8.01
C PRO A 69 -3.33 10.10 6.65
N ALA A 70 -4.22 10.09 5.65
CA ALA A 70 -3.92 9.74 4.27
C ALA A 70 -4.49 10.79 3.31
N ALA A 71 -3.73 11.13 2.28
CA ALA A 71 -4.12 12.05 1.23
C ALA A 71 -4.21 11.32 -0.11
N PHE A 72 -5.31 11.49 -0.82
CA PHE A 72 -5.63 10.92 -2.12
C PHE A 72 -5.82 12.01 -3.18
N PRO A 73 -4.77 12.79 -3.52
CA PRO A 73 -4.88 13.81 -4.55
C PRO A 73 -5.26 13.20 -5.90
N ARG A 74 -6.05 13.92 -6.69
CA ARG A 74 -6.24 13.58 -8.12
C ARG A 74 -4.91 13.73 -8.86
N PRO A 75 -4.70 13.04 -9.99
CA PRO A 75 -3.51 13.25 -10.80
C PRO A 75 -3.32 14.74 -11.16
N GLY A 76 -2.21 15.31 -10.68
CA GLY A 76 -1.88 16.74 -10.88
C GLY A 76 -2.47 17.72 -9.86
N GLU A 77 -3.25 17.26 -8.87
CA GLU A 77 -3.78 18.12 -7.79
C GLU A 77 -2.68 18.46 -6.76
N PRO A 78 -2.35 19.76 -6.58
CA PRO A 78 -1.41 20.18 -5.54
C PRO A 78 -2.09 20.24 -4.18
N PHE A 79 -1.35 19.90 -3.11
CA PHE A 79 -1.78 20.11 -1.73
C PHE A 79 -0.57 20.26 -0.80
N GLU A 80 -0.79 20.85 0.38
CA GLU A 80 0.22 20.98 1.43
C GLU A 80 -0.03 19.94 2.53
N PRO A 81 0.97 19.13 2.95
CA PRO A 81 0.79 18.11 3.98
C PRO A 81 0.36 18.65 5.35
N ALA A 82 0.70 19.90 5.66
CA ALA A 82 0.28 20.58 6.88
C ALA A 82 -1.08 21.29 6.75
N GLY A 83 -1.70 21.26 5.57
CA GLY A 83 -2.97 21.90 5.26
C GLY A 83 -4.14 20.92 5.23
N THR A 84 -5.18 21.28 4.46
CA THR A 84 -6.31 20.41 4.19
C THR A 84 -5.89 19.26 3.28
N LEU A 85 -6.04 18.03 3.77
CA LEU A 85 -5.71 16.84 3.00
C LEU A 85 -6.83 16.53 1.98
N PRO A 86 -6.51 16.18 0.73
CA PRO A 86 -7.48 15.69 -0.23
C PRO A 86 -7.89 14.27 0.19
N VAL A 87 -9.04 14.10 0.85
CA VAL A 87 -9.53 12.79 1.35
C VAL A 87 -10.64 12.19 0.48
N GLU A 88 -10.96 12.85 -0.63
CA GLU A 88 -12.08 12.49 -1.49
C GLU A 88 -11.82 11.20 -2.28
N THR A 89 -12.86 10.37 -2.38
CA THR A 89 -12.83 9.10 -3.13
C THR A 89 -13.05 9.29 -4.63
N TRP A 90 -12.29 10.19 -5.25
CA TRP A 90 -12.48 10.62 -6.64
C TRP A 90 -12.44 9.46 -7.66
N TRP A 91 -11.70 8.40 -7.36
CA TRP A 91 -11.60 7.22 -8.22
C TRP A 91 -12.95 6.51 -8.42
N ARG A 92 -13.86 6.57 -7.44
CA ARG A 92 -15.20 5.97 -7.53
C ARG A 92 -16.03 6.59 -8.65
N ALA A 93 -15.78 7.86 -8.99
CA ALA A 93 -16.49 8.55 -10.06
C ALA A 93 -15.98 8.17 -11.47
N VAL A 94 -14.81 7.55 -11.57
CA VAL A 94 -14.15 7.24 -12.86
C VAL A 94 -13.82 5.75 -13.02
N SER A 95 -14.19 4.91 -12.05
CA SER A 95 -14.05 3.45 -12.13
C SER A 95 -15.40 2.79 -12.38
N ALA A 96 -15.36 1.56 -12.91
CA ALA A 96 -16.53 0.68 -12.83
C ALA A 96 -16.91 0.46 -11.35
N PRO A 97 -18.20 0.21 -11.05
CA PRO A 97 -18.62 -0.21 -9.73
C PRO A 97 -17.83 -1.44 -9.28
N MET A 98 -17.30 -1.40 -8.08
CA MET A 98 -16.64 -2.54 -7.47
C MET A 98 -17.62 -3.36 -6.66
N ALA A 99 -17.48 -4.68 -6.73
CA ALA A 99 -18.13 -5.58 -5.78
C ALA A 99 -17.59 -5.33 -4.36
N ALA A 100 -18.23 -5.93 -3.36
CA ALA A 100 -17.81 -5.79 -1.97
C ALA A 100 -16.30 -6.10 -1.77
N PRO A 101 -15.62 -5.39 -0.85
CA PRO A 101 -14.20 -5.57 -0.55
C PRO A 101 -13.76 -7.03 -0.35
N GLN A 102 -13.00 -7.58 -1.30
CA GLN A 102 -12.45 -8.94 -1.19
C GLN A 102 -11.31 -9.04 -0.15
N TRP A 103 -10.61 -7.94 0.11
CA TRP A 103 -9.52 -7.87 1.09
C TRP A 103 -10.00 -8.02 2.55
N ARG A 104 -11.30 -7.81 2.82
CA ARG A 104 -11.88 -8.06 4.15
C ARG A 104 -12.19 -9.53 4.41
N THR A 105 -12.26 -10.35 3.37
CA THR A 105 -12.46 -11.80 3.49
C THR A 105 -11.12 -12.54 3.59
N ALA A 106 -10.03 -11.90 3.19
CA ALA A 106 -8.67 -12.42 3.24
C ALA A 106 -7.98 -12.27 4.61
N THR A 107 -8.73 -12.13 5.71
CA THR A 107 -8.17 -12.26 7.06
C THR A 107 -8.27 -13.71 7.52
N SER A 108 -7.21 -14.48 7.28
CA SER A 108 -6.61 -15.43 8.22
C SER A 108 -5.68 -16.38 7.47
N ASP A 109 -4.47 -15.93 7.17
CA ASP A 109 -3.33 -16.80 7.40
C ASP A 109 -2.26 -15.98 8.11
N ALA A 110 -2.06 -16.33 9.37
CA ALA A 110 -0.99 -15.81 10.19
C ALA A 110 0.33 -15.97 9.44
N VAL A 111 1.17 -14.93 9.48
CA VAL A 111 2.60 -15.06 9.18
C VAL A 111 3.13 -16.22 10.04
N PRO A 112 3.55 -17.38 9.46
CA PRO A 112 4.25 -18.38 10.23
C PRO A 112 5.56 -17.71 10.67
N GLY A 113 5.84 -17.78 11.97
CA GLY A 113 6.96 -17.09 12.61
C GLY A 113 8.25 -17.13 11.79
N GLY A 114 8.96 -16.01 11.81
CA GLY A 114 10.20 -15.79 11.08
C GLY A 114 11.12 -17.01 11.11
N ALA A 115 11.39 -17.55 9.94
CA ALA A 115 12.46 -18.53 9.78
C ALA A 115 13.78 -17.89 10.26
N PRO A 116 14.63 -18.61 11.00
CA PRO A 116 15.92 -18.06 11.40
C PRO A 116 16.73 -17.77 10.13
N VAL A 117 17.19 -16.53 9.99
CA VAL A 117 18.12 -16.14 8.93
C VAL A 117 19.42 -16.89 9.20
N ALA A 118 19.62 -18.02 8.52
CA ALA A 118 20.92 -18.65 8.46
C ALA A 118 21.86 -17.68 7.74
N ARG A 119 22.83 -17.11 8.47
CA ARG A 119 23.95 -16.40 7.85
C ARG A 119 24.71 -17.39 6.98
N ARG A 120 24.39 -17.42 5.70
CA ARG A 120 25.31 -17.91 4.68
C ARG A 120 26.19 -16.72 4.31
N ASP A 121 27.46 -16.81 4.68
CA ASP A 121 28.49 -15.92 4.18
C ASP A 121 28.49 -16.03 2.65
N LEU A 122 27.91 -15.02 1.99
CA LEU A 122 28.04 -14.81 0.56
C LEU A 122 29.37 -14.11 0.33
N ASP A 123 30.44 -14.89 0.34
CA ASP A 123 31.70 -14.46 -0.24
C ASP A 123 31.55 -14.42 -1.76
N VAL A 124 31.15 -13.24 -2.26
CA VAL A 124 31.06 -12.90 -3.68
C VAL A 124 32.05 -11.81 -4.00
N ALA A 125 33.32 -12.01 -3.64
CA ALA A 125 34.42 -11.28 -4.22
C ALA A 125 35.53 -12.26 -4.60
N GLY A 126 35.40 -12.82 -5.80
CA GLY A 126 36.48 -13.59 -6.41
C GLY A 126 37.74 -12.73 -6.51
N GLU A 127 38.78 -13.14 -5.80
CA GLU A 127 40.13 -12.62 -5.94
C GLU A 127 40.63 -12.88 -7.38
N ARG A 128 41.14 -11.81 -8.00
CA ARG A 128 42.05 -11.88 -9.13
C ARG A 128 43.41 -11.37 -8.68
#